data_AF-A0A2D7SNP0-F1
#
_entry.id   AF-A0A2D7SNP0-F1
#
_cell.length_a   1.000
_cell.length_b   1.000
_cell.length_c   1.000
_cell.angle_alpha   90.00
_cell.angle_beta   90.00
_cell.angle_gamma   90.00
#
_symmetry.space_group_name_H-M   'P 1'
#
loop_
_entity.id
_entity.type
_entity.pdbx_description
1 polymer ?
#
loop_
_entity_poly.entity_id
_entity_poly.type
_entity_poly.pdbx_seq_one_letter_code
_entity_poly.pdbx_strand_id
1 'polypeptide(L)'
;MLKKIFVIGGAILVLLFVWFTFQSVKNAFATNTESVSGFFGADFFFPFPSEIMQSISFQDTTRVAQVSLEELGEFSPAQGLVEIEKNASYLDVSDVNDEYIVIRALETNAQPINISDWSLQSMVSDEWIGLPQGAPLYILGEVNEVQDIYLAPGDRAIISTSQSPVGVSFRVNRCSGFLNDTQDFEPPIRTACINPEEILLPTPQNIKDYGASCVSFVEQIESCTYVTSDRKEILDVSQACQEYIKPLLTYNYCINTLAGDDDFYESSEWRIFLNEDKALWRENYEIVRLLDEKNRTVDVITY
;
A
#
# COMPACT_ATOMS: atom_id res chain seq x y z
N MET A 1 -44.94 61.23 24.68
CA MET A 1 -45.87 60.13 24.29
C MET A 1 -45.38 59.28 23.12
N LEU A 2 -44.45 59.73 22.26
CA LEU A 2 -43.98 58.97 21.08
C LEU A 2 -43.24 57.64 21.38
N LYS A 3 -42.49 57.55 22.49
CA LYS A 3 -41.71 56.32 22.81
C LYS A 3 -42.56 55.11 23.19
N LYS A 4 -43.78 55.30 23.68
CA LYS A 4 -44.68 54.17 24.02
C LYS A 4 -45.34 53.54 22.78
N ILE A 5 -45.46 54.29 21.69
CA ILE A 5 -46.08 53.80 20.44
C ILE A 5 -45.14 52.83 19.71
N PHE A 6 -43.82 53.08 19.72
CA PHE A 6 -42.85 52.19 19.07
C PHE A 6 -42.68 50.83 19.76
N VAL A 7 -42.76 50.79 21.09
CA VAL A 7 -42.64 49.53 21.85
C VAL A 7 -43.86 48.63 21.64
N ILE A 8 -45.05 49.23 21.54
CA ILE A 8 -46.29 48.48 21.27
C ILE A 8 -46.32 48.00 19.81
N GLY A 9 -45.87 48.82 18.87
CA GLY A 9 -45.77 48.44 17.45
C GLY A 9 -44.81 47.26 17.21
N GLY A 10 -43.65 47.25 17.88
CA GLY A 10 -42.70 46.14 17.78
C GLY A 10 -43.22 44.82 18.36
N ALA A 11 -43.94 44.88 19.49
CA ALA A 11 -44.51 43.68 20.13
C ALA A 11 -45.62 43.03 19.29
N ILE A 12 -46.45 43.84 18.61
CA ILE A 12 -47.51 43.34 17.72
C ILE A 12 -46.91 42.66 16.49
N LEU A 13 -45.81 43.19 15.94
CA LEU A 13 -45.13 42.62 14.77
C LEU A 13 -44.48 41.26 15.08
N VAL A 14 -43.89 41.11 16.27
CA VAL A 14 -43.34 39.82 16.73
C VAL A 14 -44.45 38.80 16.99
N LEU A 15 -45.58 39.21 17.59
CA LEU A 15 -46.72 38.33 17.81
C LEU A 15 -47.39 37.88 16.50
N LEU A 16 -47.46 38.75 15.49
CA LEU A 16 -47.94 38.38 14.16
C LEU A 16 -47.00 37.41 13.44
N PHE A 17 -45.69 37.57 13.60
CA PHE A 17 -44.70 36.66 13.02
C PHE A 17 -44.75 35.28 13.67
N VAL A 18 -44.89 35.22 15.00
CA VAL A 18 -45.05 33.96 15.75
C VAL A 18 -46.39 33.28 15.45
N TRP A 19 -47.48 34.03 15.25
CA TRP A 19 -48.74 33.46 14.78
C TRP A 19 -48.59 32.85 13.38
N PHE A 20 -47.94 33.55 12.45
CA PHE A 20 -47.77 33.09 11.08
C PHE A 20 -46.95 31.79 11.01
N THR A 21 -45.86 31.69 11.78
CA THR A 21 -45.07 30.45 11.85
C THR A 21 -45.84 29.29 12.50
N PHE A 22 -46.72 29.57 13.47
CA PHE A 22 -47.54 28.54 14.10
C PHE A 22 -48.68 28.01 13.19
N GLN A 23 -49.21 28.83 12.28
CA GLN A 23 -50.20 28.40 11.29
C GLN A 23 -49.57 27.55 10.18
N SER A 24 -48.30 27.81 9.81
CA SER A 24 -47.58 26.96 8.85
C SER A 24 -47.27 25.56 9.39
N VAL A 25 -47.12 25.39 10.71
CA VAL A 25 -46.86 24.07 11.32
C VAL A 25 -48.14 23.23 11.48
N LYS A 26 -49.32 23.88 11.66
CA LYS A 26 -50.59 23.15 11.80
C LYS A 26 -51.12 22.55 10.49
N ASN A 27 -50.73 23.08 9.33
CA ASN A 27 -51.09 22.52 8.03
C ASN A 27 -50.19 21.34 7.59
N ALA A 28 -49.16 20.98 8.37
CA ALA A 28 -48.26 19.87 8.07
C ALA A 28 -48.59 18.58 8.86
N PHE A 29 -49.57 18.59 9.77
CA PHE A 29 -49.85 17.47 10.69
C PHE A 29 -51.31 16.97 10.66
N ALA A 30 -51.99 17.09 9.52
CA ALA A 30 -53.31 16.52 9.34
C ALA A 30 -53.46 15.88 7.96
N THR A 31 -53.09 14.59 7.84
CA THR A 31 -53.87 13.55 7.15
C THR A 31 -53.16 12.17 7.17
N ASN A 32 -53.70 11.30 8.03
CA ASN A 32 -54.00 9.86 7.88
C ASN A 32 -53.10 8.92 7.07
N THR A 33 -52.70 7.88 7.80
CA THR A 33 -52.72 6.46 7.43
C THR A 33 -53.80 6.09 6.41
N GLU A 34 -53.40 5.57 5.25
CA GLU A 34 -53.89 4.30 4.69
C GLU A 34 -52.93 3.79 3.60
N SER A 35 -52.90 2.46 3.49
CA SER A 35 -51.99 1.63 2.72
C SER A 35 -52.27 1.58 1.21
N VAL A 36 -51.28 1.05 0.48
CA VAL A 36 -51.34 0.36 -0.83
C VAL A 36 -50.90 1.18 -2.05
N SER A 37 -49.69 0.81 -2.50
CA SER A 37 -49.15 0.79 -3.87
C SER A 37 -49.13 2.07 -4.72
N GLY A 38 -47.92 2.45 -5.11
CA GLY A 38 -47.64 3.04 -6.42
C GLY A 38 -47.31 4.52 -6.41
N PHE A 39 -46.25 4.84 -7.17
CA PHE A 39 -45.90 6.18 -7.67
C PHE A 39 -45.28 7.16 -6.66
N PHE A 40 -43.99 6.95 -6.36
CA PHE A 40 -43.08 8.05 -6.08
C PHE A 40 -42.66 8.73 -7.39
N GLY A 41 -42.81 10.05 -7.44
CA GLY A 41 -42.21 10.92 -8.45
C GLY A 41 -41.64 12.15 -7.77
N ALA A 42 -40.31 12.25 -7.82
CA ALA A 42 -39.45 13.44 -7.69
C ALA A 42 -39.49 14.22 -6.36
N ASP A 43 -38.45 14.07 -5.54
CA ASP A 43 -37.24 14.91 -5.67
C ASP A 43 -36.16 14.58 -4.61
N PHE A 44 -34.89 14.72 -5.03
CA PHE A 44 -33.65 14.71 -4.24
C PHE A 44 -33.21 13.43 -3.51
N PHE A 45 -32.78 12.45 -4.30
CA PHE A 45 -31.63 11.61 -3.92
C PHE A 45 -30.54 11.82 -4.97
N PHE A 46 -29.34 12.21 -4.56
CA PHE A 46 -28.16 11.97 -5.39
C PHE A 46 -28.04 10.44 -5.51
N PRO A 47 -28.18 9.85 -6.70
CA PRO A 47 -27.86 8.45 -6.85
C PRO A 47 -26.34 8.35 -6.73
N PHE A 48 -25.85 7.69 -5.69
CA PHE A 48 -24.55 7.06 -5.80
C PHE A 48 -24.60 6.19 -7.07
N PRO A 49 -23.66 6.34 -8.02
CA PRO A 49 -23.61 5.48 -9.18
C PRO A 49 -23.56 4.03 -8.70
N SER A 50 -24.51 3.20 -9.15
CA SER A 50 -24.53 1.75 -8.93
C SER A 50 -23.30 1.03 -9.51
N GLU A 51 -22.37 1.75 -10.11
CA GLU A 51 -21.07 1.29 -10.57
C GLU A 51 -20.08 1.05 -9.41
N ILE A 52 -20.30 1.61 -8.21
CA ILE A 52 -19.43 1.33 -7.04
C ILE A 52 -19.74 -0.02 -6.38
N MET A 53 -20.92 -0.62 -6.63
CA MET A 53 -21.24 -1.97 -6.13
C MET A 53 -20.69 -3.11 -7.02
N GLN A 54 -19.97 -2.79 -8.11
CA GLN A 54 -19.42 -3.80 -9.01
C GLN A 54 -17.99 -4.27 -8.68
N SER A 55 -17.33 -3.74 -7.64
CA SER A 55 -15.99 -4.22 -7.23
C SER A 55 -16.01 -5.39 -6.22
N ILE A 56 -17.15 -5.67 -5.57
CA ILE A 56 -17.31 -6.89 -4.75
C ILE A 56 -17.96 -7.98 -5.62
N SER A 57 -17.22 -8.42 -6.65
CA SER A 57 -17.66 -9.52 -7.51
C SER A 57 -17.64 -10.84 -6.73
N PHE A 58 -18.82 -11.34 -6.38
CA PHE A 58 -19.04 -12.69 -5.87
C PHE A 58 -19.93 -13.47 -6.83
N GLN A 59 -19.35 -14.43 -7.56
CA GLN A 59 -19.97 -15.70 -8.00
C GLN A 59 -18.97 -16.49 -8.88
N ASP A 60 -18.44 -17.62 -8.38
CA ASP A 60 -18.41 -18.88 -9.16
C ASP A 60 -18.15 -20.12 -8.26
N THR A 61 -18.68 -21.23 -8.75
CA THR A 61 -19.03 -22.56 -8.22
C THR A 61 -17.88 -23.48 -7.81
N THR A 62 -17.01 -23.03 -6.92
CA THR A 62 -16.08 -23.90 -6.17
C THR A 62 -16.29 -23.74 -4.67
N ARG A 63 -15.86 -24.71 -3.85
CA ARG A 63 -16.09 -24.72 -2.39
C ARG A 63 -15.22 -23.65 -1.69
N VAL A 64 -15.46 -22.39 -1.97
CA VAL A 64 -14.78 -21.25 -1.33
C VAL A 64 -15.53 -20.91 -0.03
N ALA A 65 -14.82 -20.40 0.99
CA ALA A 65 -15.47 -19.84 2.17
C ALA A 65 -16.45 -18.72 1.77
N GLN A 66 -17.64 -18.71 2.39
CA GLN A 66 -18.65 -17.69 2.10
C GLN A 66 -18.83 -16.79 3.31
N VAL A 67 -18.95 -15.50 3.05
CA VAL A 67 -19.20 -14.46 4.05
C VAL A 67 -20.31 -13.55 3.55
N SER A 68 -21.26 -13.22 4.43
CA SER A 68 -22.33 -12.26 4.14
C SER A 68 -21.84 -10.82 4.31
N LEU A 69 -22.49 -9.87 3.63
CA LEU A 69 -22.15 -8.44 3.74
C LEU A 69 -22.32 -7.94 5.18
N GLU A 70 -23.30 -8.45 5.91
CA GLU A 70 -23.55 -8.11 7.30
C GLU A 70 -22.39 -8.53 8.23
N GLU A 71 -21.74 -9.66 7.93
CA GLU A 71 -20.59 -10.17 8.70
C GLU A 71 -19.30 -9.35 8.45
N LEU A 72 -19.23 -8.63 7.32
CA LEU A 72 -18.10 -7.74 7.01
C LEU A 72 -18.11 -6.44 7.82
N GLY A 73 -19.24 -6.09 8.45
CA GLY A 73 -19.35 -4.92 9.31
C GLY A 73 -19.41 -3.59 8.53
N GLU A 74 -18.91 -2.51 9.13
CA GLU A 74 -18.90 -1.19 8.50
C GLU A 74 -17.79 -1.10 7.45
N PHE A 75 -18.10 -0.52 6.29
CA PHE A 75 -17.12 -0.30 5.22
C PHE A 75 -16.33 1.00 5.40
N SER A 76 -15.04 0.93 5.07
CA SER A 76 -14.14 2.08 5.11
C SER A 76 -14.43 3.05 3.96
N PRO A 77 -14.23 4.36 4.15
CA PRO A 77 -14.12 5.32 3.05
C PRO A 77 -12.99 5.01 2.07
N ALA A 78 -12.02 4.18 2.47
CA ALA A 78 -10.95 3.70 1.59
C ALA A 78 -11.37 2.52 0.70
N GLN A 79 -12.60 2.02 0.85
CA GLN A 79 -13.15 0.98 -0.03
C GLN A 79 -13.11 1.44 -1.49
N GLY A 80 -12.60 0.58 -2.36
CA GLY A 80 -12.43 0.90 -3.79
C GLY A 80 -11.35 1.94 -4.06
N LEU A 81 -10.52 2.29 -3.07
CA LEU A 81 -9.30 3.07 -3.26
C LEU A 81 -8.05 2.20 -3.07
N VAL A 82 -8.12 1.20 -2.18
CA VAL A 82 -7.12 0.15 -2.01
C VAL A 82 -7.80 -1.20 -2.13
N GLU A 83 -7.17 -2.13 -2.85
CA GLU A 83 -7.69 -3.48 -3.07
C GLU A 83 -6.63 -4.54 -2.77
N ILE A 84 -7.07 -5.72 -2.35
CA ILE A 84 -6.25 -6.92 -2.24
C ILE A 84 -6.15 -7.56 -3.63
N GLU A 85 -4.93 -7.89 -4.09
CA GLU A 85 -4.77 -8.65 -5.32
C GLU A 85 -5.27 -10.09 -5.11
N LYS A 86 -6.30 -10.49 -5.87
CA LYS A 86 -7.05 -11.74 -5.69
C LYS A 86 -6.31 -13.02 -6.15
N ASN A 87 -4.98 -13.02 -6.13
CA ASN A 87 -4.18 -14.20 -6.41
C ASN A 87 -3.86 -14.93 -5.09
N ALA A 88 -4.62 -15.97 -4.78
CA ALA A 88 -4.46 -16.75 -3.55
C ALA A 88 -3.32 -17.79 -3.59
N SER A 89 -2.59 -17.93 -4.70
CA SER A 89 -1.52 -18.94 -4.81
C SER A 89 -0.39 -18.76 -3.79
N TYR A 90 -0.25 -17.58 -3.20
CA TYR A 90 0.75 -17.26 -2.18
C TYR A 90 0.22 -17.35 -0.74
N LEU A 91 -1.06 -17.70 -0.58
CA LEU A 91 -1.74 -17.86 0.71
C LEU A 91 -2.07 -19.33 1.02
N ASP A 92 -1.88 -20.22 0.04
CA ASP A 92 -1.98 -21.68 0.17
C ASP A 92 -0.58 -22.29 0.38
N VAL A 93 0.17 -21.77 1.36
CA VAL A 93 1.55 -22.17 1.61
C VAL A 93 1.76 -22.49 3.09
N SER A 94 2.45 -23.61 3.34
CA SER A 94 2.75 -24.08 4.71
C SER A 94 4.02 -23.45 5.30
N ASP A 95 4.85 -22.81 4.48
CA ASP A 95 6.03 -22.06 4.90
C ASP A 95 5.65 -20.58 5.11
N VAL A 96 5.90 -20.07 6.32
CA VAL A 96 5.65 -18.68 6.70
C VAL A 96 6.44 -17.68 5.85
N ASN A 97 7.60 -18.09 5.33
CA ASN A 97 8.44 -17.22 4.52
C ASN A 97 7.84 -16.97 3.13
N ASP A 98 6.99 -17.87 2.66
CA ASP A 98 6.33 -17.79 1.35
C ASP A 98 4.93 -17.18 1.44
N GLU A 99 4.41 -16.97 2.66
CA GLU A 99 3.08 -16.43 2.90
C GLU A 99 3.06 -14.90 2.83
N TYR A 100 2.35 -14.35 1.85
CA TYR A 100 2.17 -12.91 1.73
C TYR A 100 0.87 -12.49 1.04
N ILE A 101 0.37 -11.31 1.41
CA ILE A 101 -0.77 -10.62 0.79
C ILE A 101 -0.26 -9.41 0.01
N VAL A 102 -0.76 -9.21 -1.20
CA VAL A 102 -0.46 -8.00 -1.98
C VAL A 102 -1.68 -7.09 -1.95
N ILE A 103 -1.46 -5.82 -1.58
CA ILE A 103 -2.46 -4.77 -1.70
C ILE A 103 -1.98 -3.70 -2.67
N ARG A 104 -2.91 -3.02 -3.34
CA ARG A 104 -2.61 -1.99 -4.32
C ARG A 104 -3.53 -0.80 -4.17
N ALA A 105 -2.96 0.40 -4.20
CA ALA A 105 -3.72 1.64 -4.34
C ALA A 105 -4.08 1.86 -5.82
N LEU A 106 -5.35 2.13 -6.11
CA LEU A 106 -5.80 2.35 -7.48
C LEU A 106 -5.11 3.56 -8.12
N GLU A 107 -4.75 3.44 -9.39
CA GLU A 107 -4.14 4.53 -10.18
C GLU A 107 -5.05 5.76 -10.29
N THR A 108 -6.37 5.57 -10.13
CA THR A 108 -7.39 6.62 -10.17
C THR A 108 -7.47 7.44 -8.88
N ASN A 109 -6.74 7.05 -7.83
CA ASN A 109 -6.73 7.78 -6.57
C ASN A 109 -6.19 9.21 -6.78
N ALA A 110 -6.87 10.19 -6.17
CA ALA A 110 -6.47 11.58 -6.31
C ALA A 110 -5.26 11.95 -5.43
N GLN A 111 -5.04 11.22 -4.33
CA GLN A 111 -4.01 11.48 -3.32
C GLN A 111 -3.48 10.15 -2.76
N PRO A 112 -2.26 10.13 -2.21
CA PRO A 112 -1.75 8.96 -1.49
C PRO A 112 -2.61 8.59 -0.29
N ILE A 113 -2.66 7.29 0.03
CA ILE A 113 -3.43 6.72 1.13
C ILE A 113 -2.47 6.26 2.22
N ASN A 114 -2.67 6.74 3.44
CA ASN A 114 -1.96 6.22 4.60
C ASN A 114 -2.55 4.86 4.96
N ILE A 115 -1.71 3.84 4.97
CA ILE A 115 -2.07 2.47 5.36
C ILE A 115 -1.41 2.06 6.69
N SER A 116 -0.68 2.97 7.34
CA SER A 116 -0.25 2.74 8.71
C SER A 116 -1.45 2.65 9.64
N ASP A 117 -1.33 1.81 10.66
CA ASP A 117 -2.40 1.45 11.60
C ASP A 117 -3.60 0.71 10.97
N TRP A 118 -3.53 0.37 9.69
CA TRP A 118 -4.43 -0.63 9.11
C TRP A 118 -4.07 -2.02 9.63
N SER A 119 -4.92 -3.00 9.35
CA SER A 119 -4.71 -4.35 9.84
C SER A 119 -5.31 -5.41 8.95
N LEU A 120 -4.80 -6.63 9.10
CA LEU A 120 -5.32 -7.83 8.44
C LEU A 120 -5.96 -8.72 9.49
N GLN A 121 -7.12 -9.29 9.15
CA GLN A 121 -7.83 -10.19 10.04
C GLN A 121 -8.34 -11.43 9.29
N SER A 122 -8.04 -12.61 9.82
CA SER A 122 -8.77 -13.83 9.45
C SER A 122 -10.11 -13.86 10.19
N MET A 123 -11.21 -13.98 9.44
CA MET A 123 -12.54 -14.16 10.03
C MET A 123 -12.78 -15.61 10.49
N VAL A 124 -11.88 -16.54 10.19
CA VAL A 124 -12.03 -17.96 10.50
C VAL A 124 -11.28 -18.33 11.77
N SER A 125 -10.05 -17.84 11.93
CA SER A 125 -9.24 -18.06 13.13
C SER A 125 -9.40 -16.96 14.18
N ASP A 126 -10.05 -15.84 13.83
CA ASP A 126 -10.09 -14.59 14.59
C ASP A 126 -8.69 -13.98 14.84
N GLU A 127 -7.65 -14.44 14.13
CA GLU A 127 -6.33 -13.82 14.19
C GLU A 127 -6.36 -12.43 13.53
N TRP A 128 -5.70 -11.49 14.19
CA TRP A 128 -5.71 -10.08 13.82
C TRP A 128 -4.33 -9.48 14.06
N ILE A 129 -3.80 -8.78 13.05
CA ILE A 129 -2.47 -8.19 13.08
C ILE A 129 -2.44 -6.83 12.39
N GLY A 130 -1.78 -5.86 13.03
CA GLY A 130 -1.60 -4.51 12.51
C GLY A 130 -0.45 -4.41 11.52
N LEU A 131 -0.58 -3.52 10.53
CA LEU A 131 0.51 -3.19 9.63
C LEU A 131 1.51 -2.28 10.34
N PRO A 132 2.81 -2.64 10.39
CA PRO A 132 3.81 -1.79 11.02
C PRO A 132 4.13 -0.57 10.16
N GLN A 133 4.85 0.38 10.76
CA GLN A 133 5.54 1.44 10.04
C GLN A 133 6.72 0.87 9.22
N GLY A 134 7.28 1.68 8.33
CA GLY A 134 8.40 1.27 7.48
C GLY A 134 9.41 2.39 7.23
N ALA A 135 10.61 2.01 6.81
CA ALA A 135 11.67 2.93 6.40
C ALA A 135 11.45 3.41 4.95
N PRO A 136 11.18 4.70 4.71
CA PRO A 136 11.04 5.22 3.34
C PRO A 136 12.36 5.14 2.55
N LEU A 137 13.48 5.24 3.25
CA LEU A 137 14.82 5.00 2.73
C LEU A 137 15.53 4.04 3.68
N TYR A 138 15.80 2.83 3.20
CA TYR A 138 16.60 1.86 3.94
C TYR A 138 18.10 2.11 3.68
N ILE A 139 18.91 2.03 4.73
CA ILE A 139 20.37 2.12 4.72
C ILE A 139 20.91 0.88 5.43
N LEU A 140 21.79 0.15 4.75
CA LEU A 140 22.35 -1.09 5.27
C LEU A 140 23.38 -0.79 6.36
N GLY A 141 23.25 -1.45 7.50
CA GLY A 141 24.18 -1.33 8.64
C GLY A 141 23.89 -0.17 9.59
N GLU A 142 22.77 0.52 9.40
CA GLU A 142 22.32 1.61 10.26
C GLU A 142 20.97 1.30 10.91
N VAL A 143 20.66 2.01 12.00
CA VAL A 143 19.31 2.00 12.57
C VAL A 143 18.45 2.95 11.74
N ASN A 144 17.55 2.39 10.95
CA ASN A 144 16.71 3.13 10.02
C ASN A 144 15.55 3.83 10.75
N GLU A 145 15.25 5.06 10.34
CA GLU A 145 14.07 5.78 10.82
C GLU A 145 12.82 5.22 10.16
N VAL A 146 11.83 4.81 10.97
CA VAL A 146 10.53 4.33 10.49
C VAL A 146 9.50 5.46 10.50
N GLN A 147 8.65 5.46 9.49
CA GLN A 147 7.59 6.44 9.30
C GLN A 147 6.31 5.74 8.82
N ASP A 148 5.22 6.49 8.78
CA ASP A 148 3.96 6.03 8.22
C ASP A 148 4.12 5.64 6.74
N ILE A 149 3.41 4.60 6.33
CA ILE A 149 3.44 4.03 5.00
C ILE A 149 2.29 4.64 4.19
N TYR A 150 2.66 5.33 3.12
CA TYR A 150 1.72 5.90 2.17
C TYR A 150 1.83 5.17 0.84
N LEU A 151 0.69 4.73 0.30
CA LEU A 151 0.58 4.22 -1.06
C LEU A 151 0.14 5.37 -1.98
N ALA A 152 1.04 5.80 -2.87
CA ALA A 152 0.66 6.71 -3.95
C ALA A 152 -0.27 6.01 -4.96
N PRO A 153 -0.98 6.74 -5.82
CA PRO A 153 -1.78 6.11 -6.88
C PRO A 153 -0.92 5.16 -7.73
N GLY A 154 -1.31 3.90 -7.81
CA GLY A 154 -0.56 2.84 -8.50
C GLY A 154 0.49 2.11 -7.65
N ASP A 155 0.82 2.59 -6.45
CA ASP A 155 1.74 1.89 -5.55
C ASP A 155 1.11 0.60 -5.02
N ARG A 156 1.95 -0.41 -4.79
CA ARG A 156 1.60 -1.66 -4.13
C ARG A 156 2.37 -1.87 -2.84
N ALA A 157 1.81 -2.65 -1.93
CA ALA A 157 2.51 -3.20 -0.79
C ALA A 157 2.42 -4.73 -0.80
N ILE A 158 3.56 -5.37 -0.62
CA ILE A 158 3.67 -6.81 -0.36
C ILE A 158 3.82 -6.97 1.15
N ILE A 159 2.82 -7.60 1.75
CA ILE A 159 2.70 -7.80 3.19
C ILE A 159 3.01 -9.26 3.49
N SER A 160 4.25 -9.54 3.87
CA SER A 160 4.74 -10.87 4.23
C SER A 160 4.48 -11.16 5.70
N THR A 161 4.04 -12.37 6.03
CA THR A 161 3.79 -12.80 7.41
C THR A 161 5.08 -12.88 8.23
N SER A 162 6.16 -13.33 7.60
CA SER A 162 7.45 -13.58 8.24
C SER A 162 8.15 -12.32 8.77
N GLN A 163 9.29 -12.54 9.44
CA GLN A 163 10.19 -11.48 9.86
C GLN A 163 10.92 -10.86 8.66
N SER A 164 11.18 -9.56 8.73
CA SER A 164 11.95 -8.87 7.69
C SER A 164 13.39 -9.43 7.64
N PRO A 165 13.88 -9.87 6.46
CA PRO A 165 15.28 -10.28 6.28
C PRO A 165 16.28 -9.16 6.63
N VAL A 166 15.85 -7.90 6.58
CA VAL A 166 16.66 -6.72 6.92
C VAL A 166 16.23 -6.06 8.24
N GLY A 167 15.33 -6.70 9.00
CA GLY A 167 14.88 -6.26 10.32
C GLY A 167 13.89 -5.10 10.34
N VAL A 168 13.45 -4.59 9.18
CA VAL A 168 12.47 -3.50 9.08
C VAL A 168 11.63 -3.63 7.80
N SER A 169 10.39 -3.14 7.82
CA SER A 169 9.62 -2.89 6.60
C SER A 169 10.22 -1.70 5.85
N PHE A 170 10.22 -1.69 4.52
CA PHE A 170 10.87 -0.63 3.74
C PHE A 170 10.24 -0.39 2.38
N ARG A 171 10.48 0.81 1.83
CA ARG A 171 10.12 1.13 0.45
C ARG A 171 11.19 0.62 -0.51
N VAL A 172 10.77 -0.16 -1.50
CA VAL A 172 11.67 -0.64 -2.55
C VAL A 172 12.10 0.54 -3.41
N ASN A 173 13.39 0.60 -3.67
CA ASN A 173 14.00 1.59 -4.54
C ASN A 173 14.91 0.89 -5.55
N ARG A 174 15.46 1.65 -6.49
CA ARG A 174 16.30 1.15 -7.59
C ARG A 174 17.48 0.29 -7.10
N CYS A 175 18.01 0.57 -5.92
CA CYS A 175 19.14 -0.16 -5.32
C CYS A 175 18.74 -1.41 -4.54
N SER A 176 17.46 -1.60 -4.20
CA SER A 176 16.99 -2.70 -3.34
C SER A 176 17.29 -4.09 -3.88
N GLY A 177 17.52 -4.25 -5.19
CA GLY A 177 17.94 -5.52 -5.78
C GLY A 177 19.27 -6.05 -5.21
N PHE A 178 20.19 -5.19 -4.74
CA PHE A 178 21.40 -5.65 -4.05
C PHE A 178 21.08 -6.45 -2.79
N LEU A 179 19.92 -6.23 -2.16
CA LEU A 179 19.57 -6.93 -0.93
C LEU A 179 19.34 -8.44 -1.18
N ASN A 180 18.84 -8.83 -2.36
CA ASN A 180 18.63 -10.24 -2.73
C ASN A 180 19.91 -11.06 -2.75
N ASP A 181 21.07 -10.41 -2.93
CA ASP A 181 22.36 -11.09 -3.03
C ASP A 181 22.86 -11.57 -1.66
N THR A 182 22.27 -11.06 -0.58
CA THR A 182 22.67 -11.35 0.81
C THR A 182 21.52 -11.82 1.70
N GLN A 183 20.27 -11.63 1.26
CA GLN A 183 19.05 -11.92 1.99
C GLN A 183 18.03 -12.55 1.05
N ASP A 184 17.26 -13.50 1.55
CA ASP A 184 16.19 -14.11 0.79
C ASP A 184 14.88 -13.33 1.01
N PHE A 185 14.27 -12.88 -0.08
CA PHE A 185 12.97 -12.23 -0.07
C PHE A 185 11.99 -13.04 -0.91
N GLU A 186 10.80 -13.29 -0.37
CA GLU A 186 9.70 -13.86 -1.13
C GLU A 186 8.56 -12.83 -1.24
N PRO A 187 8.13 -12.48 -2.46
CA PRO A 187 8.78 -12.79 -3.74
C PRO A 187 10.11 -12.04 -3.91
N PRO A 188 11.02 -12.46 -4.78
CA PRO A 188 12.30 -11.76 -4.99
C PRO A 188 12.11 -10.29 -5.40
N ILE A 189 12.98 -9.41 -4.91
CA ILE A 189 12.93 -7.98 -5.26
C ILE A 189 13.41 -7.80 -6.71
N ARG A 190 12.63 -7.11 -7.55
CA ARG A 190 12.99 -6.88 -8.96
C ARG A 190 13.24 -5.40 -9.21
N THR A 191 14.50 -4.99 -9.27
CA THR A 191 14.89 -3.60 -9.56
C THR A 191 16.02 -3.54 -10.58
N ALA A 192 16.17 -2.39 -11.24
CA ALA A 192 17.24 -2.11 -12.18
C ALA A 192 18.32 -1.27 -11.48
N CYS A 193 19.18 -1.91 -10.67
CA CYS A 193 20.29 -1.23 -9.98
C CYS A 193 21.23 -0.51 -10.96
N ILE A 194 22.29 0.12 -10.43
CA ILE A 194 23.35 0.69 -11.27
C ILE A 194 23.86 -0.35 -12.28
N ASN A 195 23.94 0.05 -13.55
CA ASN A 195 24.51 -0.78 -14.59
C ASN A 195 26.03 -0.84 -14.38
N PRO A 196 26.63 -2.02 -14.18
CA PRO A 196 28.08 -2.12 -13.99
C PRO A 196 28.89 -1.45 -15.11
N GLU A 197 28.43 -1.48 -16.36
CA GLU A 197 29.11 -0.83 -17.49
C GLU A 197 29.27 0.69 -17.30
N GLU A 198 28.36 1.34 -16.56
CA GLU A 198 28.41 2.77 -16.28
C GLU A 198 29.47 3.12 -15.22
N ILE A 199 29.89 2.15 -14.41
CA ILE A 199 30.92 2.32 -13.37
C ILE A 199 32.32 2.46 -13.98
N LEU A 200 32.58 1.74 -15.07
CA LEU A 200 33.88 1.75 -15.74
C LEU A 200 33.74 1.70 -17.26
N LEU A 201 33.51 2.86 -17.86
CA LEU A 201 33.45 3.00 -19.32
C LEU A 201 34.77 2.59 -20.00
N PRO A 202 34.73 2.00 -21.22
CA PRO A 202 35.90 1.51 -21.96
C PRO A 202 36.74 2.65 -22.58
N THR A 203 37.19 3.60 -21.78
CA THR A 203 37.99 4.75 -22.24
C THR A 203 39.49 4.40 -22.31
N PRO A 204 40.29 5.06 -23.19
CA PRO A 204 41.74 4.87 -23.23
C PRO A 204 42.44 5.14 -21.89
N GLN A 205 41.86 5.99 -21.03
CA GLN A 205 42.39 6.27 -19.71
C GLN A 205 42.11 5.11 -18.75
N ASN A 206 40.86 4.65 -18.67
CA ASN A 206 40.48 3.52 -17.83
C ASN A 206 41.23 2.23 -18.19
N ILE A 207 41.46 1.97 -19.49
CA ILE A 207 42.25 0.82 -19.94
C ILE A 207 43.72 0.92 -19.48
N LYS A 208 44.30 2.12 -19.42
CA LYS A 208 45.67 2.31 -18.91
C LYS A 208 45.73 2.16 -17.40
N ASP A 209 44.75 2.69 -16.69
CA ASP A 209 44.75 2.75 -15.23
C ASP A 209 44.40 1.40 -14.60
N TYR A 210 43.42 0.68 -15.17
CA TYR A 210 42.86 -0.54 -14.59
C TYR A 210 43.11 -1.81 -15.42
N GLY A 211 43.43 -1.65 -16.72
CA GLY A 211 43.66 -2.74 -17.65
C GLY A 211 42.41 -3.14 -18.44
N ALA A 212 42.61 -3.65 -19.66
CA ALA A 212 41.51 -4.12 -20.52
C ALA A 212 40.70 -5.27 -19.89
N SER A 213 41.36 -6.15 -19.12
CA SER A 213 40.67 -7.22 -18.40
C SER A 213 39.70 -6.70 -17.32
N CYS A 214 39.98 -5.54 -16.73
CA CYS A 214 39.07 -4.92 -15.76
C CYS A 214 37.77 -4.46 -16.41
N VAL A 215 37.88 -3.79 -17.55
CA VAL A 215 36.73 -3.32 -18.33
C VAL A 215 35.85 -4.51 -18.73
N SER A 216 36.45 -5.55 -19.30
CA SER A 216 35.70 -6.76 -19.68
C SER A 216 35.12 -7.53 -18.50
N PHE A 217 35.75 -7.47 -17.32
CA PHE A 217 35.19 -8.04 -16.11
C PHE A 217 33.93 -7.29 -15.68
N VAL A 218 33.97 -5.95 -15.68
CA VAL A 218 32.83 -5.11 -15.30
C VAL A 218 31.62 -5.31 -16.22
N GLU A 219 31.84 -5.43 -17.52
CA GLU A 219 30.80 -5.73 -18.52
C GLU A 219 30.10 -7.10 -18.30
N GLN A 220 30.70 -8.01 -17.53
CA GLN A 220 30.15 -9.34 -17.25
C GLN A 220 29.43 -9.42 -15.91
N ILE A 221 29.48 -8.37 -15.10
CA ILE A 221 28.82 -8.37 -13.80
C ILE A 221 27.32 -8.22 -14.02
N GLU A 222 26.54 -9.11 -13.42
CA GLU A 222 25.09 -8.96 -13.39
C GLU A 222 24.70 -7.72 -12.58
N SER A 223 23.62 -7.07 -12.98
CA SER A 223 23.11 -5.91 -12.22
C SER A 223 22.70 -6.37 -10.81
N CYS A 224 22.85 -5.46 -9.84
CA CYS A 224 22.51 -5.71 -8.43
C CYS A 224 23.36 -6.78 -7.72
N THR A 225 24.56 -7.10 -8.20
CA THR A 225 25.42 -8.13 -7.57
C THR A 225 26.63 -7.53 -6.86
N TYR A 226 26.87 -7.93 -5.61
CA TYR A 226 28.07 -7.54 -4.86
C TYR A 226 29.31 -8.18 -5.46
N VAL A 227 30.42 -7.45 -5.47
CA VAL A 227 31.71 -7.98 -5.88
C VAL A 227 32.51 -8.41 -4.66
N THR A 228 32.55 -9.72 -4.41
CA THR A 228 33.28 -10.32 -3.29
C THR A 228 34.64 -10.87 -3.72
N SER A 229 35.56 -11.01 -2.76
CA SER A 229 36.96 -11.40 -3.02
C SER A 229 37.16 -12.89 -3.37
N ASP A 230 36.12 -13.70 -3.18
CA ASP A 230 36.09 -15.14 -3.43
C ASP A 230 35.60 -15.49 -4.85
N ARG A 231 35.07 -14.51 -5.60
CA ARG A 231 34.73 -14.74 -7.01
C ARG A 231 35.98 -15.02 -7.84
N LYS A 232 35.92 -16.06 -8.66
CA LYS A 232 37.07 -16.49 -9.44
C LYS A 232 37.48 -15.43 -10.46
N GLU A 233 36.49 -14.79 -11.07
CA GLU A 233 36.62 -13.78 -12.12
C GLU A 233 37.37 -12.53 -11.60
N ILE A 234 37.22 -12.19 -10.31
CA ILE A 234 37.95 -11.06 -9.73
C ILE A 234 39.42 -11.38 -9.44
N LEU A 235 39.78 -12.66 -9.29
CA LEU A 235 41.18 -13.06 -9.09
C LEU A 235 42.01 -12.91 -10.38
N ASP A 236 41.35 -12.88 -11.53
CA ASP A 236 41.98 -12.76 -12.86
C ASP A 236 42.23 -11.28 -13.26
N VAL A 237 41.79 -10.30 -12.46
CA VAL A 237 42.02 -8.86 -12.70
C VAL A 237 43.07 -8.25 -11.75
N SER A 238 43.60 -7.09 -12.14
CA SER A 238 44.62 -6.37 -11.36
C SER A 238 44.09 -5.92 -10.00
N GLN A 239 44.94 -5.82 -8.99
CA GLN A 239 44.56 -5.31 -7.66
C GLN A 239 43.93 -3.91 -7.74
N ALA A 240 44.45 -3.04 -8.62
CA ALA A 240 43.91 -1.70 -8.85
C ALA A 240 42.45 -1.75 -9.35
N CYS A 241 42.10 -2.70 -10.22
CA CYS A 241 40.73 -2.93 -10.64
C CYS A 241 39.83 -3.35 -9.48
N GLN A 242 40.31 -4.30 -8.65
CA GLN A 242 39.54 -4.78 -7.51
C GLN A 242 39.23 -3.68 -6.50
N GLU A 243 40.24 -2.86 -6.18
CA GLU A 243 40.11 -1.74 -5.24
C GLU A 243 39.18 -0.64 -5.77
N TYR A 244 39.11 -0.48 -7.09
CA TYR A 244 38.20 0.47 -7.73
C TYR A 244 36.76 -0.03 -7.75
N ILE A 245 36.51 -1.28 -8.16
CA ILE A 245 35.15 -1.78 -8.43
C ILE A 245 34.39 -2.21 -7.17
N LYS A 246 35.05 -2.91 -6.24
CA LYS A 246 34.41 -3.45 -5.02
C LYS A 246 33.56 -2.44 -4.24
N PRO A 247 34.03 -1.20 -3.96
CA PRO A 247 33.23 -0.25 -3.19
C PRO A 247 32.04 0.33 -3.97
N LEU A 248 32.06 0.30 -5.30
CA LEU A 248 31.06 0.95 -6.17
C LEU A 248 29.86 0.03 -6.45
N LEU A 249 30.03 -1.28 -6.34
CA LEU A 249 28.95 -2.27 -6.49
C LEU A 249 28.44 -2.72 -5.12
N THR A 250 27.88 -1.76 -4.39
CA THR A 250 27.27 -1.99 -3.07
C THR A 250 25.95 -1.25 -2.94
N TYR A 251 25.06 -1.75 -2.07
CA TYR A 251 23.78 -1.10 -1.77
C TYR A 251 23.98 0.37 -1.34
N ASN A 252 24.81 0.62 -0.32
CA ASN A 252 24.99 1.98 0.21
C ASN A 252 25.64 2.93 -0.81
N TYR A 253 26.55 2.46 -1.67
CA TYR A 253 27.08 3.29 -2.76
C TYR A 253 25.99 3.66 -3.77
N CYS A 254 25.17 2.68 -4.17
CA CYS A 254 24.05 2.91 -5.07
C CYS A 254 23.08 3.96 -4.49
N ILE A 255 22.70 3.84 -3.21
CA ILE A 255 21.84 4.82 -2.53
C ILE A 255 22.47 6.22 -2.56
N ASN A 256 23.73 6.34 -2.14
CA ASN A 256 24.42 7.63 -2.11
C ASN A 256 24.55 8.31 -3.48
N THR A 257 24.48 7.51 -4.55
CA THR A 257 24.62 8.00 -5.93
C THR A 257 23.29 8.32 -6.57
N LEU A 258 22.27 7.46 -6.38
CA LEU A 258 21.01 7.49 -7.13
C LEU A 258 19.79 7.96 -6.32
N ALA A 259 19.90 8.16 -5.00
CA ALA A 259 18.74 8.55 -4.18
C ALA A 259 18.10 9.90 -4.55
N GLY A 260 18.82 10.73 -5.32
CA GLY A 260 18.32 12.00 -5.85
C GLY A 260 17.64 11.89 -7.22
N ASP A 261 17.63 10.72 -7.85
CA ASP A 261 17.08 10.53 -9.19
C ASP A 261 15.54 10.46 -9.15
N ASP A 262 14.89 11.01 -10.18
CA ASP A 262 13.43 11.03 -10.28
C ASP A 262 12.81 9.62 -10.37
N ASP A 263 13.58 8.65 -10.90
CA ASP A 263 13.19 7.24 -11.07
C ASP A 263 13.59 6.35 -9.88
N PHE A 264 14.13 6.93 -8.80
CA PHE A 264 14.70 6.15 -7.70
C PHE A 264 13.68 5.20 -7.03
N TYR A 265 12.40 5.57 -7.02
CA TYR A 265 11.29 4.75 -6.49
C TYR A 265 10.35 4.22 -7.58
N GLU A 266 10.81 4.08 -8.83
CA GLU A 266 9.99 3.64 -9.98
C GLU A 266 9.32 2.27 -9.77
N SER A 267 9.85 1.42 -8.88
CA SER A 267 9.21 0.14 -8.54
C SER A 267 7.84 0.28 -7.87
N SER A 268 7.51 1.45 -7.31
CA SER A 268 6.20 1.73 -6.69
C SER A 268 5.75 0.64 -5.72
N GLU A 269 6.68 0.16 -4.88
CA GLU A 269 6.47 -1.01 -4.02
C GLU A 269 6.96 -0.77 -2.59
N TRP A 270 6.16 -1.22 -1.63
CA TRP A 270 6.55 -1.40 -0.24
C TRP A 270 6.69 -2.89 0.12
N ARG A 271 7.71 -3.22 0.91
CA ARG A 271 7.87 -4.51 1.59
C ARG A 271 7.52 -4.36 3.05
N ILE A 272 6.44 -4.98 3.46
CA ILE A 272 5.89 -4.91 4.82
C ILE A 272 6.00 -6.30 5.44
N PHE A 273 6.54 -6.39 6.64
CA PHE A 273 6.76 -7.66 7.34
C PHE A 273 6.02 -7.64 8.68
N LEU A 274 5.19 -8.65 8.91
CA LEU A 274 4.35 -8.74 10.10
C LEU A 274 5.09 -9.30 11.32
N ASN A 275 6.29 -9.86 11.12
CA ASN A 275 7.18 -10.35 12.18
C ASN A 275 6.60 -11.52 12.98
N GLU A 276 5.90 -12.42 12.30
CA GLU A 276 5.38 -13.66 12.86
C GLU A 276 6.30 -14.85 12.53
N ASP A 277 6.26 -15.88 13.38
CA ASP A 277 7.05 -17.12 13.24
C ASP A 277 6.22 -18.32 12.74
N LYS A 278 4.94 -18.09 12.47
CA LYS A 278 3.97 -19.06 11.98
C LYS A 278 3.09 -18.43 10.90
N ALA A 279 2.59 -19.25 9.99
CA ALA A 279 1.57 -18.84 9.04
C ALA A 279 0.31 -18.34 9.76
N LEU A 280 -0.27 -17.26 9.26
CA LEU A 280 -1.49 -16.62 9.79
C LEU A 280 -2.74 -17.04 9.04
N TRP A 281 -2.59 -17.44 7.77
CA TRP A 281 -3.71 -17.72 6.89
C TRP A 281 -3.85 -19.22 6.70
N ARG A 282 -5.10 -19.69 6.64
CA ARG A 282 -5.35 -21.09 6.34
C ARG A 282 -5.12 -21.36 4.86
N GLU A 283 -4.59 -22.54 4.55
CA GLU A 283 -4.44 -23.02 3.17
C GLU A 283 -5.76 -23.03 2.38
N ASN A 284 -6.87 -23.31 3.05
CA ASN A 284 -8.18 -23.44 2.43
C ASN A 284 -9.28 -22.92 3.35
N TYR A 285 -10.37 -22.42 2.73
CA TYR A 285 -11.55 -21.89 3.40
C TYR A 285 -11.22 -20.72 4.32
N GLU A 286 -10.45 -19.77 3.79
CA GLU A 286 -10.02 -18.57 4.50
C GLU A 286 -10.79 -17.35 4.03
N ILE A 287 -10.98 -16.41 4.96
CA ILE A 287 -11.57 -15.09 4.69
C ILE A 287 -10.68 -14.06 5.38
N VAL A 288 -9.84 -13.38 4.61
CA VAL A 288 -8.98 -12.30 5.13
C VAL A 288 -9.59 -10.95 4.81
N ARG A 289 -9.78 -10.11 5.83
CA ARG A 289 -10.19 -8.72 5.69
C ARG A 289 -9.01 -7.78 5.86
N LEU A 290 -8.94 -6.78 4.99
CA LEU A 290 -8.14 -5.58 5.21
C LEU A 290 -9.02 -4.55 5.93
N LEU A 291 -8.56 -4.06 7.07
CA LEU A 291 -9.28 -3.14 7.93
C LEU A 291 -8.52 -1.82 8.06
N ASP A 292 -9.24 -0.70 8.10
CA ASP A 292 -8.67 0.62 8.33
C ASP A 292 -8.39 0.90 9.82
N GLU A 293 -7.91 2.11 10.13
CA GLU A 293 -7.52 2.53 11.48
C GLU A 293 -8.69 2.57 12.49
N LYS A 294 -9.93 2.42 12.01
CA LYS A 294 -11.16 2.35 12.83
C LYS A 294 -11.81 0.97 12.77
N ASN A 295 -11.09 -0.04 12.29
CA ASN A 295 -11.56 -1.41 12.11
C ASN A 295 -12.73 -1.53 11.13
N ARG A 296 -12.81 -0.64 10.14
CA ARG A 296 -13.80 -0.73 9.06
C ARG A 296 -13.21 -1.47 7.88
N THR A 297 -14.01 -2.29 7.22
CA THR A 297 -13.56 -3.15 6.12
C THR A 297 -13.23 -2.32 4.87
N VAL A 298 -11.98 -2.39 4.43
CA VAL A 298 -11.49 -1.79 3.19
C VAL A 298 -11.75 -2.73 2.02
N ASP A 299 -11.26 -3.97 2.13
CA ASP A 299 -11.41 -5.01 1.13
C ASP A 299 -11.30 -6.42 1.74
N VAL A 300 -11.69 -7.44 0.98
CA VAL A 300 -11.78 -8.84 1.45
C VAL A 300 -11.30 -9.80 0.37
N ILE A 301 -10.53 -10.80 0.78
CA ILE A 301 -10.18 -11.96 -0.05
C ILE A 301 -10.73 -13.24 0.58
N THR A 302 -11.26 -14.13 -0.25
CA THR A 302 -11.82 -15.44 0.15
C THR A 302 -11.27 -16.52 -0.76
N TYR A 303 -10.80 -17.65 -0.19
CA TYR A 303 -10.35 -18.82 -0.96
C TYR A 303 -10.61 -20.13 -0.21
#